data_AF-A0A353WY04-F1
#
_entry.id   AF-A0A353WY04-F1
#
_cell.length_a   1.000
_cell.length_b   1.000
_cell.length_c   1.000
_cell.angle_alpha   90.00
_cell.angle_beta   90.00
_cell.angle_gamma   90.00
#
_symmetry.space_group_name_H-M   'P 1'
#
loop_
_entity.id
_entity.type
_entity.pdbx_description
1 polymer ?
#
loop_
_entity_poly.entity_id
_entity_poly.type
_entity_poly.pdbx_seq_one_letter_code
_entity_poly.pdbx_strand_id
1 'polypeptide(L)'
;MENFHLRRDNILKVVLSLLRAKQDQEWASRITNNKKIKFETSRVIDLLYHHLELYNLENEIIGKIPHLKINYENDIGKGCWDGLSERISSFIGIENKFKFEEVQTIKKTTGKLIDLVENYDKLILQLELNGFSKFYF
;
A
#
# COMPACT_ATOMS: atom_id res chain seq x y z
N MET A 1 -13.73 -13.09 18.62
CA MET A 1 -13.80 -12.05 17.57
C MET A 1 -12.43 -11.98 16.95
N GLU A 2 -12.37 -12.47 15.73
CA GLU A 2 -11.16 -12.65 14.95
C GLU A 2 -10.82 -11.30 14.31
N ASN A 3 -9.70 -10.71 14.70
CA ASN A 3 -9.25 -9.43 14.16
C ASN A 3 -8.23 -9.65 13.05
N PHE A 4 -8.40 -8.94 11.94
CA PHE A 4 -7.43 -8.89 10.85
C PHE A 4 -6.82 -7.50 10.78
N HIS A 5 -5.51 -7.43 10.64
CA HIS A 5 -4.80 -6.17 10.44
C HIS A 5 -4.06 -6.22 9.11
N LEU A 6 -4.61 -5.53 8.11
CA LEU A 6 -3.99 -5.37 6.81
C LEU A 6 -3.10 -4.12 6.83
N ARG A 7 -1.84 -4.30 6.43
CA ARG A 7 -0.85 -3.22 6.39
C ARG A 7 -0.10 -3.20 5.06
N ARG A 8 0.34 -2.00 4.65
CA ARG A 8 1.31 -1.80 3.58
C ARG A 8 2.56 -1.13 4.13
N ASP A 9 3.74 -1.69 3.87
CA ASP A 9 4.99 -1.19 4.47
C ASP A 9 5.53 0.03 3.75
N ASN A 10 5.32 0.13 2.43
CA ASN A 10 5.76 1.27 1.66
C ASN A 10 4.75 2.42 1.76
N ILE A 11 4.92 3.27 2.78
CA ILE A 11 4.05 4.41 3.05
C ILE A 11 4.02 5.43 1.89
N LEU A 12 5.09 5.56 1.12
CA LEU A 12 5.12 6.41 -0.07
C LEU A 12 4.15 5.90 -1.12
N LYS A 13 4.13 4.60 -1.38
CA LYS A 13 3.16 3.98 -2.29
C LYS A 13 1.72 4.12 -1.78
N VAL A 14 1.49 4.11 -0.47
CA VAL A 14 0.17 4.42 0.12
C VAL A 14 -0.24 5.85 -0.22
N VAL A 15 0.61 6.82 0.11
CA VAL A 15 0.33 8.25 -0.11
C VAL A 15 0.09 8.55 -1.58
N LEU A 16 0.92 8.03 -2.49
CA LEU A 16 0.76 8.25 -3.93
C LEU A 16 -0.50 7.59 -4.47
N SER A 17 -0.83 6.38 -4.01
CA SER A 17 -2.08 5.70 -4.37
C SER A 17 -3.30 6.48 -3.90
N LEU A 18 -3.24 7.05 -2.68
CA LEU A 18 -4.31 7.88 -2.13
C LEU A 18 -4.50 9.18 -2.91
N LEU A 19 -3.40 9.87 -3.23
CA LEU A 19 -3.43 11.10 -4.02
C LEU A 19 -3.98 10.83 -5.42
N ARG A 20 -3.56 9.73 -6.06
CA ARG A 20 -4.10 9.32 -7.36
C ARG A 20 -5.60 9.03 -7.28
N ALA A 21 -6.03 8.21 -6.30
CA ALA A 21 -7.43 7.86 -6.14
C ALA A 21 -8.31 9.10 -5.91
N LYS A 22 -7.82 10.07 -5.13
CA LYS A 22 -8.53 11.35 -4.91
C LYS A 22 -8.60 12.20 -6.18
N GLN A 23 -7.53 12.23 -6.97
CA GLN A 23 -7.51 12.99 -8.22
C GLN A 23 -8.45 12.39 -9.26
N ASP A 24 -8.43 11.06 -9.41
CA ASP A 24 -9.21 10.35 -10.41
C ASP A 24 -10.64 10.03 -9.94
N GLN A 25 -10.93 10.21 -8.64
CA GLN A 25 -12.17 9.75 -7.98
C GLN A 25 -12.40 8.23 -8.13
N GLU A 26 -11.31 7.48 -8.28
CA GLU A 26 -11.32 6.03 -8.48
C GLU A 26 -10.44 5.32 -7.46
N TRP A 27 -11.07 4.49 -6.61
CA TRP A 27 -10.39 3.76 -5.54
C TRP A 27 -9.95 2.34 -5.95
N ALA A 28 -10.51 1.84 -7.05
CA ALA A 28 -10.15 0.57 -7.67
C ALA A 28 -10.02 0.79 -9.17
N SER A 29 -8.80 0.78 -9.68
CA SER A 29 -8.53 1.01 -11.10
C SER A 29 -9.01 -0.19 -11.92
N ARG A 30 -10.18 -0.09 -12.54
CA ARG A 30 -10.60 -1.01 -13.62
C ARG A 30 -9.97 -0.62 -14.96
N ILE A 31 -9.59 0.64 -15.12
CA ILE A 31 -8.99 1.20 -16.34
C ILE A 31 -7.83 2.12 -15.93
N THR A 32 -6.60 1.66 -16.15
CA THR A 32 -5.41 2.47 -15.86
C THR A 32 -5.22 3.52 -16.96
N ASN A 33 -5.42 4.79 -16.64
CA ASN A 33 -4.96 5.88 -17.48
C ASN A 33 -3.46 6.11 -17.24
N ASN A 34 -2.61 5.89 -18.25
CA ASN A 34 -1.14 6.04 -18.18
C ASN A 34 -0.65 7.48 -17.96
N LYS A 35 -1.57 8.41 -17.68
CA LYS A 35 -1.25 9.81 -17.43
C LYS A 35 -0.44 9.92 -16.14
N LYS A 36 0.72 10.59 -16.19
CA LYS A 36 1.47 10.96 -14.98
C LYS A 36 0.64 11.89 -14.09
N ILE A 37 0.86 11.78 -12.80
CA ILE A 37 0.25 12.63 -11.78
C ILE A 37 1.20 13.72 -11.34
N LYS A 38 0.64 14.91 -11.15
CA LYS A 38 1.33 16.06 -10.62
C LYS A 38 0.66 16.46 -9.32
N PHE A 39 1.46 16.63 -8.29
CA PHE A 39 1.00 17.10 -7.00
C PHE A 39 2.00 18.06 -6.39
N GLU A 40 1.55 18.82 -5.40
CA GLU A 40 2.44 19.61 -4.56
C GLU A 40 3.30 18.67 -3.71
N THR A 41 4.62 18.81 -3.79
CA THR A 41 5.55 17.93 -3.06
C THR A 41 5.43 18.10 -1.55
N SER A 42 5.16 19.31 -1.07
CA SER A 42 4.84 19.59 0.34
C SER A 42 3.68 18.72 0.82
N ARG A 43 2.61 18.62 0.02
CA ARG A 43 1.45 17.79 0.36
C ARG A 43 1.80 16.31 0.50
N VAL A 44 2.73 15.80 -0.32
CA VAL A 44 3.24 14.43 -0.19
C VAL A 44 3.99 14.26 1.13
N ILE A 45 4.86 15.21 1.48
CA ILE A 45 5.64 15.19 2.73
C ILE A 45 4.71 15.23 3.96
N ASP A 46 3.71 16.13 3.98
CA ASP A 46 2.75 16.21 5.07
C ASP A 46 2.01 14.89 5.29
N LEU A 47 1.58 14.25 4.20
CA LEU A 47 0.88 12.98 4.26
C LEU A 47 1.77 11.83 4.72
N LEU A 48 3.06 11.87 4.38
CA LEU A 48 4.05 10.90 4.85
C LEU A 48 4.27 10.99 6.36
N TYR A 49 4.43 12.21 6.90
CA TYR A 49 4.51 12.41 8.35
C TYR A 49 3.25 11.90 9.05
N HIS A 50 2.08 12.28 8.53
CA HIS A 50 0.81 11.82 9.08
C HIS A 50 0.68 10.29 9.07
N HIS A 51 1.08 9.62 7.98
CA HIS A 51 1.04 8.15 7.91
C HIS A 51 2.08 7.50 8.84
N LEU A 52 3.22 8.14 9.08
CA LEU A 52 4.21 7.66 10.03
C LEU A 52 3.69 7.74 11.47
N GLU A 53 2.98 8.82 11.82
CA GLU A 53 2.30 8.94 13.12
C GLU A 53 1.23 7.87 13.30
N LEU A 54 0.36 7.68 12.29
CA LEU A 54 -0.65 6.62 12.30
C LEU A 54 -0.01 5.25 12.46
N TYR A 55 1.09 4.99 11.74
CA TYR A 55 1.81 3.73 11.85
C TYR A 55 2.33 3.47 13.28
N ASN A 56 2.87 4.49 13.93
CA ASN A 56 3.34 4.38 15.31
C ASN A 56 2.16 4.10 16.27
N LEU A 57 1.05 4.84 16.10
CA LEU A 57 -0.16 4.67 16.90
C LEU A 57 -0.78 3.29 16.73
N GLU A 58 -0.86 2.78 15.49
CA GLU A 58 -1.33 1.44 15.17
C GLU A 58 -0.48 0.38 15.89
N ASN A 59 0.85 0.52 15.91
CA ASN A 59 1.70 -0.42 16.64
C ASN A 59 1.45 -0.40 18.15
N GLU A 60 1.19 0.77 18.74
CA GLU A 60 0.92 0.91 20.17
C GLU A 60 -0.44 0.33 20.60
N ILE A 61 -1.46 0.51 19.76
CA ILE A 61 -2.84 0.08 20.04
C ILE A 61 -3.07 -1.35 19.54
N ILE A 62 -2.92 -1.56 18.23
CA ILE A 62 -3.25 -2.82 17.56
C ILE A 62 -2.24 -3.91 17.94
N GLY A 63 -0.97 -3.54 18.16
CA GLY A 63 0.08 -4.48 18.56
C GLY A 63 -0.24 -5.30 19.83
N LYS A 64 -1.14 -4.81 20.68
CA LYS A 64 -1.56 -5.46 21.93
C LYS A 64 -2.78 -6.36 21.79
N ILE A 65 -3.49 -6.27 20.67
CA ILE A 65 -4.72 -7.02 20.41
C ILE A 65 -4.36 -8.30 19.64
N PRO A 66 -4.88 -9.48 19.97
CA PRO A 66 -4.70 -10.67 19.13
C PRO A 66 -5.31 -10.45 17.74
N HIS A 67 -4.49 -10.51 16.69
CA HIS A 67 -4.91 -10.32 15.31
C HIS A 67 -4.01 -11.08 14.32
N LEU A 68 -4.57 -11.43 13.17
CA LEU A 68 -3.79 -11.90 12.03
C LEU A 68 -3.21 -10.71 11.26
N LYS A 69 -1.88 -10.63 11.20
CA LYS A 69 -1.16 -9.61 10.42
C LYS A 69 -1.11 -10.02 8.96
N ILE A 70 -1.63 -9.18 8.07
CA ILE A 70 -1.58 -9.36 6.62
C ILE A 70 -0.76 -8.21 6.05
N ASN A 71 0.28 -8.53 5.29
CA ASN A 71 1.17 -7.54 4.69
C ASN A 71 0.95 -7.49 3.18
N TYR A 72 0.64 -6.31 2.66
CA TYR A 72 0.34 -6.14 1.24
C TYR A 72 1.51 -6.61 0.37
N GLU A 73 2.74 -6.18 0.62
CA GLU A 73 3.90 -6.53 -0.20
C GLU A 73 4.19 -8.04 -0.24
N ASN A 74 3.96 -8.74 0.87
CA ASN A 74 4.30 -10.16 1.00
C ASN A 74 3.14 -11.09 0.65
N ASP A 75 1.92 -10.76 1.06
CA ASP A 75 0.76 -11.63 0.93
C ASP A 75 -0.04 -11.35 -0.35
N ILE A 76 -0.18 -10.07 -0.73
CA ILE A 76 -1.08 -9.65 -1.82
C ILE A 76 -0.31 -9.27 -3.10
N GLY A 77 0.70 -8.41 -2.98
CA GLY A 77 1.42 -7.79 -4.09
C GLY A 77 2.27 -8.75 -4.91
N LYS A 78 2.61 -9.91 -4.33
CA LYS A 78 3.29 -11.05 -4.98
C LYS A 78 2.33 -12.12 -5.51
N GLY A 79 1.02 -11.98 -5.28
CA GLY A 79 0.03 -12.97 -5.70
C GLY A 79 0.05 -14.25 -4.87
N CYS A 80 0.53 -14.22 -3.62
CA CYS A 80 0.61 -15.38 -2.73
C CYS A 80 -0.75 -15.69 -2.06
N TRP A 81 -1.82 -15.71 -2.86
CA TRP A 81 -3.20 -15.81 -2.40
C TRP A 81 -3.51 -17.13 -1.68
N ASP A 82 -2.94 -18.24 -2.13
CA ASP A 82 -3.14 -19.56 -1.51
C ASP A 82 -2.58 -19.61 -0.08
N GLY A 83 -1.34 -19.14 0.11
CA GLY A 83 -0.72 -19.07 1.44
C GLY A 83 -1.45 -18.10 2.38
N LEU A 84 -1.95 -16.98 1.85
CA LEU A 84 -2.79 -16.06 2.63
C LEU A 84 -4.13 -16.72 3.02
N SER A 85 -4.77 -17.43 2.09
CA SER A 85 -6.04 -18.15 2.30
C SER A 85 -5.92 -19.20 3.40
N GLU A 86 -4.85 -20.00 3.38
CA GLU A 86 -4.59 -21.01 4.41
C GLU A 86 -4.41 -20.37 5.79
N ARG A 87 -3.63 -19.28 5.88
CA ARG A 87 -3.41 -18.54 7.13
C ARG A 87 -4.71 -17.95 7.67
N ILE A 88 -5.54 -17.36 6.81
CA ILE A 88 -6.85 -16.82 7.19
C ILE A 88 -7.76 -17.95 7.68
N SER A 89 -7.88 -19.04 6.92
CA SER A 89 -8.74 -20.18 7.24
C SER A 89 -8.36 -20.83 8.56
N SER A 90 -7.05 -21.04 8.78
CA SER A 90 -6.51 -21.55 10.04
C SER A 90 -6.81 -20.60 11.21
N PHE A 91 -6.66 -19.29 11.02
CA PHE A 91 -6.91 -18.30 12.06
C PHE A 91 -8.38 -18.25 12.50
N ILE A 92 -9.32 -18.42 11.57
CA ILE A 92 -10.76 -18.44 11.89
C ILE A 92 -11.30 -19.84 12.22
N GLY A 93 -10.44 -20.87 12.20
CA GLY A 93 -10.80 -22.24 12.58
C GLY A 93 -11.66 -22.98 11.56
N ILE A 94 -11.57 -22.64 10.27
CA ILE A 94 -12.27 -23.36 9.20
C ILE A 94 -11.31 -24.17 8.35
N GLU A 95 -11.82 -25.28 7.80
CA GLU A 95 -11.11 -26.03 6.76
C GLU A 95 -11.01 -25.18 5.50
N ASN A 96 -9.80 -25.02 4.95
CA ASN A 96 -9.60 -24.26 3.73
C ASN A 96 -10.17 -25.01 2.52
N LYS A 97 -11.40 -24.68 2.15
CA LYS A 97 -12.08 -25.23 0.95
C LYS A 97 -12.00 -24.29 -0.25
N PHE A 98 -11.40 -23.11 -0.09
CA PHE A 98 -11.39 -22.05 -1.09
C PHE A 98 -10.02 -21.99 -1.78
N LYS A 99 -10.00 -22.38 -3.05
CA LYS A 99 -8.94 -21.95 -3.96
C LYS A 99 -9.32 -20.58 -4.48
N PHE A 100 -8.51 -19.56 -4.16
CA PHE A 100 -8.74 -18.25 -4.73
C PHE A 100 -8.27 -18.30 -6.18
N GLU A 101 -9.20 -18.08 -7.12
CA GLU A 101 -8.80 -17.86 -8.51
C GLU A 101 -7.83 -16.68 -8.55
N GLU A 102 -6.72 -16.81 -9.30
CA GLU A 102 -5.81 -15.69 -9.52
C GLU A 102 -6.61 -14.53 -10.11
N VAL A 103 -6.93 -13.54 -9.27
CA VAL A 103 -7.46 -12.28 -9.76
C VAL A 103 -6.36 -11.66 -10.58
N GLN A 104 -6.49 -11.71 -11.91
CA GLN A 104 -5.56 -11.08 -12.85
C GLN A 104 -5.51 -9.59 -12.54
N THR A 105 -4.59 -9.21 -11.66
CA THR A 105 -4.30 -7.82 -11.38
C THR A 105 -3.45 -7.37 -12.55
N ILE A 106 -4.08 -6.76 -13.55
CA ILE A 106 -3.39 -6.29 -14.74
C ILE A 106 -2.44 -5.16 -14.31
N LYS A 107 -1.18 -5.49 -13.95
CA LYS A 107 -0.12 -4.52 -13.70
C LYS A 107 0.31 -3.92 -15.04
N LYS A 108 -0.31 -2.80 -15.43
CA LYS A 108 -0.01 -2.09 -16.69
C LYS A 108 0.99 -0.95 -16.57
N THR A 109 1.24 -0.43 -15.37
CA THR A 109 2.27 0.58 -15.14
C THR A 109 3.55 -0.08 -14.62
N THR A 110 4.69 0.36 -15.15
CA THR A 110 5.99 0.07 -14.56
C THR A 110 5.94 0.51 -13.09
N GLY A 111 6.29 -0.37 -12.16
CA GLY A 111 6.21 -0.08 -10.72
C GLY A 111 7.19 0.99 -10.23
N LYS A 112 7.80 1.76 -11.14
CA LYS A 112 8.80 2.79 -10.89
C LYS A 112 8.12 4.15 -10.71
N LEU A 113 8.62 4.91 -9.75
CA LEU A 113 8.05 6.20 -9.37
C LEU A 113 8.12 7.27 -10.49
N ILE A 114 9.20 7.27 -11.26
CA ILE A 114 9.42 8.20 -12.39
C ILE A 114 8.37 8.08 -13.49
N ASP A 115 7.78 6.90 -13.64
CA ASP A 115 6.75 6.64 -14.65
C ASP A 115 5.36 7.08 -14.18
N LEU A 116 5.20 7.32 -12.88
CA LEU A 116 3.96 7.75 -12.26
C LEU A 116 3.91 9.26 -12.06
N VAL A 117 5.01 9.91 -11.64
CA VAL A 117 4.99 11.29 -11.17
C VAL A 117 5.58 12.26 -12.19
N GLU A 118 4.87 13.33 -12.51
CA GLU A 118 5.30 14.37 -13.47
C GLU A 118 6.48 15.19 -12.91
N ASN A 119 6.41 15.59 -11.65
CA ASN A 119 7.44 16.37 -10.95
C ASN A 119 8.39 15.49 -10.11
N TYR A 120 8.86 14.40 -10.72
CA TYR A 120 9.68 13.37 -10.07
C TYR A 120 10.92 13.91 -9.36
N ASP A 121 11.78 14.67 -10.04
CA ASP A 121 13.05 15.14 -9.46
C ASP A 121 12.83 16.02 -8.22
N LYS A 122 11.82 16.91 -8.28
CA LYS A 122 11.44 17.75 -7.15
C LYS A 122 10.95 16.91 -5.96
N LEU A 123 10.20 15.84 -6.24
CA LEU A 123 9.72 14.93 -5.20
C LEU A 123 10.88 14.19 -4.54
N ILE A 124 11.81 13.62 -5.32
CA ILE A 124 12.98 12.90 -4.78
C ILE A 124 13.81 13.82 -3.87
N LEU A 125 14.12 15.03 -4.33
CA LEU A 125 14.86 16.00 -3.54
C LEU A 125 14.16 16.30 -2.20
N GLN A 126 12.83 16.47 -2.21
CA GLN A 126 12.08 16.70 -0.98
C GLN A 126 12.05 15.48 -0.07
N LEU A 127 11.96 14.26 -0.61
CA LEU A 127 12.02 13.03 0.19
C LEU A 127 13.39 12.87 0.86
N GLU A 128 14.47 13.20 0.16
CA GLU A 128 15.84 13.19 0.70
C GLU A 128 16.00 14.20 1.84
N LEU A 129 15.60 15.45 1.61
CA LEU A 129 15.69 16.52 2.59
C LEU A 129 14.89 16.23 3.87
N ASN A 130 13.82 15.44 3.77
CA ASN A 130 12.94 15.10 4.90
C ASN A 130 13.20 13.70 5.48
N GLY A 131 14.26 13.00 5.06
CA GLY A 131 14.64 11.70 5.63
C GLY A 131 13.76 10.52 5.20
N PHE A 132 13.02 10.64 4.09
CA PHE A 132 12.16 9.61 3.52
C PHE A 132 12.86 8.77 2.43
N SER A 133 14.19 8.80 2.37
CA SER A 133 14.98 8.14 1.31
C SER A 133 14.72 6.64 1.17
N LYS A 134 14.48 5.96 2.28
CA LYS A 134 14.21 4.52 2.34
C LYS A 134 12.93 4.06 1.62
N PHE A 135 12.05 4.96 1.19
CA PHE A 135 10.73 4.59 0.67
C PHE A 135 10.60 4.60 -0.86
N TYR A 136 11.56 5.18 -1.60
CA TYR A 136 11.49 5.28 -3.06
C TYR A 136 12.45 4.35 -3.83
N PHE A 137 13.11 3.41 -3.14
CA PHE A 137 13.85 2.30 -3.75
C PHE A 137 12.99 1.03 -3.91
#